data_AF-A0A7D7FXJ7-F1
#
_entry.id   AF-A0A7D7FXJ7-F1
#
_cell.length_a   1.000
_cell.length_b   1.000
_cell.length_c   1.000
_cell.angle_alpha   90.00
_cell.angle_beta   90.00
_cell.angle_gamma   90.00
#
_symmetry.space_group_name_H-M   'P 1'
#
loop_
_entity.id
_entity.type
_entity.pdbx_description
1 polymer ?
#
loop_
_entity_poly.entity_id
_entity_poly.type
_entity_poly.pdbx_seq_one_letter_code
_entity_poly.pdbx_strand_id
1 'polypeptide(L)'
;MDLPMITLLKYEYEVSPGAFFNVYTPWITDPTQMKTIIIDQDHYFTKMVTIYPSETHDFFMYLEQEPTRSVYRTNYPLKRMENSDSYEIIFEG
;
A
#
# COMPACT_ATOMS: atom_id res chain seq x y z
N MET A 1 -5.58 -21.28 -13.48
CA MET A 1 -4.13 -21.03 -13.45
C MET A 1 -3.98 -19.82 -12.57
N ASP A 2 -3.77 -20.06 -11.28
CA ASP A 2 -3.79 -19.01 -10.25
C ASP A 2 -2.49 -18.21 -10.35
N LEU A 3 -2.56 -16.98 -10.86
CA LEU A 3 -1.48 -16.02 -10.67
C LEU A 3 -1.49 -15.64 -9.19
N PRO A 4 -0.44 -15.96 -8.40
CA PRO A 4 -0.43 -15.59 -6.99
C PRO A 4 -0.46 -14.07 -6.93
N MET A 5 -1.33 -13.47 -6.10
CA MET A 5 -1.38 -12.00 -5.89
C MET A 5 0.01 -11.36 -5.71
N ILE A 6 0.99 -12.14 -5.25
CA ILE A 6 2.41 -11.77 -5.11
C ILE A 6 3.03 -11.28 -6.44
N THR A 7 2.58 -11.73 -7.61
CA THR A 7 3.09 -11.21 -8.91
C THR A 7 2.61 -9.80 -9.25
N LEU A 8 1.60 -9.28 -8.54
CA LEU A 8 1.05 -7.94 -8.79
C LEU A 8 1.87 -6.83 -8.12
N LEU A 9 2.48 -7.11 -6.97
CA LEU A 9 3.15 -6.11 -6.13
C LEU A 9 4.63 -6.02 -6.51
N LYS A 10 4.97 -5.04 -7.36
CA LYS A 10 6.28 -4.94 -8.01
C LYS A 10 7.24 -3.96 -7.35
N TYR A 11 6.72 -3.02 -6.58
CA TYR A 11 7.51 -1.94 -5.98
C TYR A 11 7.57 -2.13 -4.47
N GLU A 12 8.74 -1.92 -3.87
CA GLU A 12 9.00 -2.13 -2.45
C GLU A 12 9.56 -0.85 -1.80
N TYR A 13 9.05 -0.54 -0.61
CA TYR A 13 9.43 0.64 0.17
C TYR A 13 9.68 0.22 1.62
N GLU A 14 10.90 0.41 2.10
CA GLU A 14 11.25 0.20 3.50
C GLU A 14 11.10 1.50 4.29
N VAL A 15 10.41 1.43 5.42
CA VAL A 15 10.08 2.57 6.25
C VAL A 15 10.51 2.28 7.69
N SER A 16 11.25 3.21 8.29
CA SER A 16 11.67 3.11 9.68
C SER A 16 10.47 3.05 10.63
N PRO A 17 10.56 2.31 11.74
CA PRO A 17 9.51 2.29 12.76
C PRO A 17 9.12 3.71 13.21
N GLY A 18 7.82 3.99 13.26
CA GLY A 18 7.28 5.28 13.67
C GLY A 18 7.22 6.35 12.57
N ALA A 19 7.75 6.09 11.37
CA ALA A 19 7.52 6.97 10.22
C ALA A 19 6.16 6.69 9.57
N PHE A 20 5.49 7.75 9.12
CA PHE A 20 4.21 7.66 8.42
C PHE A 20 4.42 7.29 6.95
N PHE A 21 3.54 6.43 6.42
CA PHE A 21 3.50 6.08 5.00
C PHE A 21 2.08 6.33 4.47
N ASN A 22 1.84 7.56 4.00
CA ASN A 22 0.54 7.97 3.49
C ASN A 22 0.55 7.95 1.96
N VAL A 23 -0.49 7.39 1.34
CA VAL A 23 -0.66 7.42 -0.11
C VAL A 23 -1.77 8.41 -0.46
N TYR A 24 -1.51 9.31 -1.39
CA TYR A 24 -2.49 10.28 -1.87
C TYR A 24 -3.43 9.61 -2.88
N THR A 25 -4.69 9.42 -2.48
CA THR A 25 -5.72 8.74 -3.28
C THR A 25 -6.94 9.65 -3.51
N PRO A 26 -6.83 10.70 -4.36
CA PRO A 26 -7.90 11.71 -4.53
C PRO A 26 -9.21 11.17 -5.10
N TRP A 27 -9.20 10.01 -5.77
CA TRP A 27 -10.41 9.39 -6.29
C TRP A 27 -11.24 8.67 -5.20
N ILE A 28 -10.64 8.38 -4.04
CA ILE A 28 -11.35 7.79 -2.91
C ILE A 28 -11.99 8.94 -2.10
N THR A 29 -13.26 9.22 -2.38
CA THR A 29 -14.04 10.22 -1.65
C THR A 29 -14.79 9.63 -0.45
N ASP A 30 -15.04 8.31 -0.48
CA ASP A 30 -15.67 7.55 0.58
C ASP A 30 -14.72 6.44 1.07
N PRO A 31 -14.17 6.54 2.30
CA PRO A 31 -13.26 5.55 2.85
C PRO A 31 -13.84 4.13 2.94
N THR A 32 -15.17 3.98 2.96
CA THR A 32 -15.81 2.65 3.01
C THR A 32 -15.64 1.85 1.73
N GLN A 33 -15.21 2.50 0.64
CA GLN A 33 -14.84 1.83 -0.61
C GLN A 33 -13.53 1.06 -0.48
N MET A 34 -12.64 1.48 0.42
CA MET A 34 -11.39 0.78 0.66
C MET A 34 -11.66 -0.54 1.37
N LYS A 35 -10.93 -1.58 0.96
CA LYS A 35 -10.99 -2.88 1.61
C LYS A 35 -9.62 -3.21 2.19
N THR A 36 -9.56 -3.41 3.49
CA THR A 36 -8.37 -3.93 4.17
C THR A 36 -8.60 -5.36 4.57
N ILE A 37 -7.68 -6.23 4.14
CA ILE A 37 -7.65 -7.65 4.49
C ILE A 37 -6.44 -7.84 5.39
N ILE A 38 -6.69 -8.19 6.66
CA ILE A 38 -5.64 -8.63 7.58
C ILE A 38 -5.35 -10.09 7.26
N ILE A 39 -4.12 -10.36 6.82
CA ILE A 39 -3.66 -11.71 6.47
C ILE A 39 -3.15 -12.41 7.72
N ASP A 40 -2.38 -11.69 8.52
CA ASP A 40 -1.79 -12.20 9.75
C ASP A 40 -1.57 -11.04 10.73
N GLN A 41 -1.80 -11.28 12.01
CA GLN A 41 -1.60 -10.30 13.05
C GLN A 41 -1.25 -11.00 14.36
N ASP A 42 -0.09 -10.65 14.92
CA ASP A 42 0.36 -11.00 16.27
C ASP A 42 0.96 -9.75 16.93
N HIS A 43 1.27 -9.82 18.23
CA HIS A 43 1.67 -8.70 19.11
C HIS A 43 2.42 -7.54 18.43
N TYR A 44 3.48 -7.85 17.68
CA TYR A 44 4.32 -6.86 17.01
C TYR A 44 4.41 -7.07 15.49
N PHE A 45 3.58 -7.95 14.96
CA PHE A 45 3.63 -8.38 13.59
C PHE A 45 2.30 -8.15 12.89
N THR A 46 2.32 -7.57 11.70
CA THR A 46 1.09 -7.39 10.92
C THR A 46 1.39 -7.57 9.44
N LYS A 47 0.62 -8.44 8.79
CA LYS A 47 0.53 -8.54 7.34
C LYS A 47 -0.87 -8.13 6.93
N MET A 48 -0.98 -7.13 6.07
CA MET A 48 -2.27 -6.73 5.53
C MET A 48 -2.16 -6.26 4.08
N VAL A 49 -3.26 -6.38 3.35
CA VAL A 49 -3.44 -5.77 2.03
C VAL A 49 -4.57 -4.77 2.11
N THR A 50 -4.32 -3.54 1.67
CA THR A 50 -5.34 -2.54 1.44
C THR A 50 -5.57 -2.38 -0.06
N ILE A 51 -6.83 -2.45 -0.47
CA ILE A 51 -7.29 -2.28 -1.84
C ILE A 51 -7.99 -0.93 -1.93
N TYR A 52 -7.51 -0.10 -2.84
CA TYR A 52 -8.04 1.22 -3.16
C TYR A 52 -8.71 1.11 -4.54
N PRO A 53 -10.04 0.93 -4.59
CA PRO A 53 -10.72 0.72 -5.85
C PRO A 53 -10.63 1.96 -6.74
N SER A 54 -10.55 1.77 -8.06
CA SER A 54 -10.70 2.85 -9.03
C SER A 54 -11.54 2.41 -10.22
N GLU A 55 -11.95 3.36 -11.07
CA GLU A 55 -12.74 3.02 -12.27
C GLU A 55 -11.94 2.26 -13.33
N THR A 56 -10.61 2.38 -13.34
CA THR A 56 -9.76 1.80 -14.39
C THR A 56 -8.91 0.65 -13.86
N HIS A 57 -8.09 0.91 -12.85
CA HIS A 57 -7.22 -0.09 -12.24
C HIS A 57 -7.10 0.15 -10.74
N ASP A 58 -7.42 -0.88 -9.96
CA ASP A 58 -7.30 -0.82 -8.50
C ASP A 58 -5.83 -0.65 -8.08
N PHE A 59 -5.62 0.14 -7.03
CA PHE A 59 -4.32 0.23 -6.37
C PHE A 59 -4.30 -0.70 -5.16
N PHE A 60 -3.23 -1.47 -5.05
CA PHE A 60 -3.02 -2.44 -3.98
C PHE A 60 -1.78 -2.05 -3.20
N MET A 61 -1.90 -2.05 -1.88
CA MET A 61 -0.81 -1.82 -0.96
C MET A 61 -0.77 -2.92 0.07
N TYR A 62 0.30 -3.72 0.05
CA TYR A 62 0.63 -4.68 1.07
C TYR A 62 1.54 -4.04 2.12
N LEU A 63 1.27 -4.30 3.39
CA LEU A 63 2.13 -3.97 4.51
C LEU A 63 2.58 -5.27 5.17
N GLU A 64 3.88 -5.38 5.38
CA GLU A 64 4.49 -6.30 6.35
C GLU A 64 5.19 -5.45 7.41
N GLN A 65 4.66 -5.47 8.62
CA GLN A 65 5.17 -4.71 9.76
C GLN A 65 5.76 -5.66 10.79
N GLU A 66 6.99 -5.35 11.19
CA GLU A 66 7.76 -5.99 12.25
C GLU A 66 8.12 -4.93 13.31
N PRO A 67 8.60 -5.32 14.52
CA PRO A 67 9.00 -4.35 15.54
C PRO A 67 10.07 -3.35 15.07
N THR A 68 10.94 -3.77 14.14
CA THR A 68 12.12 -3.02 13.72
C THR A 68 11.99 -2.37 12.35
N ARG A 69 10.95 -2.68 11.58
CA ARG A 69 10.75 -2.14 10.23
C ARG A 69 9.33 -2.33 9.73
N SER A 70 8.93 -1.50 8.77
CA SER A 70 7.75 -1.70 7.95
C SER A 70 8.16 -1.79 6.48
N VAL A 71 7.66 -2.81 5.78
CA VAL A 71 7.86 -2.99 4.34
C VAL A 71 6.52 -2.84 3.65
N TYR A 72 6.43 -1.86 2.76
CA TYR A 72 5.27 -1.64 1.90
C TYR A 72 5.57 -2.18 0.51
N ARG A 73 4.61 -2.91 -0.08
CA ARG A 73 4.68 -3.34 -1.48
C ARG A 73 3.45 -2.91 -2.25
N THR A 74 3.64 -2.39 -3.46
CA THR A 74 2.55 -1.81 -4.26
C THR A 74 2.56 -2.30 -5.70
N ASN A 75 1.41 -2.25 -6.36
CA ASN A 75 1.29 -2.60 -7.78
C ASN A 75 1.62 -1.45 -8.74
N TYR A 76 1.72 -0.23 -8.24
CA TYR A 76 2.17 0.96 -8.97
C TYR A 76 3.35 1.62 -8.27
N PRO A 77 4.26 2.28 -9.01
CA PRO A 77 5.32 3.06 -8.41
C PRO A 77 4.74 4.26 -7.66
N LEU A 78 5.35 4.55 -6.53
CA LEU A 78 5.09 5.71 -5.69
C LEU A 78 6.24 6.71 -5.77
N LYS A 79 5.91 7.99 -5.78
CA LYS A 79 6.86 9.10 -5.64
C LYS A 79 6.48 9.97 -4.46
N ARG A 80 7.46 10.36 -3.65
CA ARG A 80 7.20 11.27 -2.53
C ARG A 80 6.81 12.64 -3.08
N MET A 81 5.71 13.20 -2.58
CA MET A 81 5.27 14.54 -2.94
C MET A 81 6.21 15.58 -2.33
N GLU A 82 6.52 16.64 -3.07
CA GLU A 82 7.35 17.74 -2.55
C GLU A 82 6.64 18.41 -1.37
N ASN A 83 7.38 18.68 -0.29
CA ASN A 83 6.88 19.33 0.93
C ASN A 83 5.71 18.60 1.60
N SER A 84 5.61 17.28 1.44
CA SER A 84 4.55 16.45 2.02
C SER A 84 5.09 15.09 2.50
N ASP A 85 4.42 14.52 3.49
CA ASP A 85 4.66 13.16 3.99
C ASP A 85 3.84 12.10 3.24
N SER A 86 3.17 12.52 2.15
CA SER A 86 2.41 11.64 1.29
C SER A 86 3.17 11.26 0.02
N TYR A 87 2.82 10.09 -0.51
CA TYR A 87 3.29 9.56 -1.77
C TYR A 87 2.19 9.65 -2.83
N GLU A 88 2.54 10.12 -4.03
CA GLU A 88 1.67 10.07 -5.21
C GLU A 88 1.84 8.75 -5.96
N ILE A 89 0.74 8.22 -6.50
CA ILE A 89 0.75 7.04 -7.35
C ILE A 89 1.08 7.45 -8.78
N ILE A 90 2.09 6.84 -9.38
CA ILE A 90 2.44 7.05 -10.77
C ILE A 90 1.67 6.01 -11.60
N PHE A 91 0.54 6.41 -12.17
CA PHE A 91 -0.14 5.62 -13.19
C PHE A 91 0.67 5.73 -14.49
N GLU A 92 1.20 4.61 -15.00
CA GLU A 92 1.68 4.57 -16.38
C GLU A 92 0.47 4.77 -17.30
N GLY A 93 0.54 5.78 -18.17
CA GLY A 93 -0.55 6.17 -19.08
C GLY A 93 -0.70 5.27 -20.30
#